data_AF-A0A5B6VJN8-F1
#
_entry.id   AF-A0A5B6VJN8-F1
#
_cell.length_a   1.000
_cell.length_b   1.000
_cell.length_c   1.000
_cell.angle_alpha   90.00
_cell.angle_beta   90.00
_cell.angle_gamma   90.00
#
_symmetry.space_group_name_H-M   'P 1'
#
loop_
_entity.id
_entity.type
_entity.pdbx_description
1 polymer ?
#
loop_
_entity_poly.entity_id
_entity_poly.type
_entity_poly.pdbx_seq_one_letter_code
_entity_poly.pdbx_strand_id
1 'polypeptide(L)'
;MNFVVGLPLSPNNRNAIWVIVDRLTKSAHFLAIRINWSLPKLPKVYIHKIVRLHGVLASIISNEILSDGQLERVIHISEDMLRVCAINFESSWEHYLPLVKFAYNNNFQYSIQMVLYEALYA
;
A
#
# COMPACT_ATOMS: atom_id res chain seq x y z
N MET A 1 8.46 1.65 1.63
CA MET A 1 7.12 2.21 1.93
C MET A 1 7.04 3.64 1.44
N ASN A 2 5.85 4.11 1.10
CA ASN A 2 5.60 5.49 0.65
C ASN A 2 4.24 6.00 1.11
N PHE A 3 4.01 7.32 1.04
CA PHE A 3 2.74 7.95 1.36
C PHE A 3 2.18 8.67 0.14
N VAL A 4 0.95 8.33 -0.25
CA VAL A 4 0.18 9.11 -1.23
C VAL A 4 -0.62 10.14 -0.44
N VAL A 5 -0.27 11.41 -0.59
CA VAL A 5 -0.86 12.55 0.15
C VAL A 5 -1.66 13.46 -0.79
N GLY A 6 -2.46 14.35 -0.22
CA GLY A 6 -3.26 15.31 -1.00
C GLY A 6 -4.54 14.72 -1.59
N LEU A 7 -5.04 13.63 -1.02
CA LEU A 7 -6.30 13.01 -1.43
C LEU A 7 -7.51 13.79 -0.87
N PRO A 8 -8.68 13.76 -1.54
CA PRO A 8 -9.90 14.31 -0.98
C PRO A 8 -10.24 13.64 0.35
N LEU A 9 -10.88 14.37 1.26
CA LEU A 9 -11.19 13.87 2.59
C LEU A 9 -12.22 12.73 2.49
N SER A 10 -11.91 11.56 3.04
CA SER A 10 -12.89 10.46 3.16
C SER A 10 -13.91 10.75 4.28
N PRO A 11 -15.08 10.08 4.30
CA PRO A 11 -16.04 10.15 5.40
C PRO A 11 -15.45 9.85 6.78
N ASN A 12 -14.38 9.04 6.85
CA ASN A 12 -13.67 8.73 8.10
C ASN A 12 -12.53 9.71 8.42
N ASN A 13 -12.55 10.90 7.81
CA ASN A 13 -11.53 11.94 7.94
C ASN A 13 -10.10 11.47 7.58
N ARG A 14 -9.96 10.65 6.55
CA ARG A 14 -8.65 10.21 6.03
C ARG A 14 -8.32 10.99 4.76
N ASN A 15 -7.05 11.33 4.58
CA ASN A 15 -6.58 12.19 3.48
C ASN A 15 -5.27 11.72 2.83
N ALA A 16 -4.79 10.54 3.23
CA ALA A 16 -3.59 9.94 2.69
C ALA A 16 -3.70 8.41 2.69
N ILE A 17 -2.95 7.77 1.80
CA ILE A 17 -2.80 6.32 1.73
C ILE A 17 -1.36 5.98 2.04
N TRP A 18 -1.14 5.13 3.03
CA TRP A 18 0.15 4.52 3.30
C TRP A 18 0.30 3.28 2.44
N VAL A 19 1.29 3.32 1.55
CA VAL A 19 1.65 2.23 0.64
C VAL A 19 2.82 1.45 1.24
N ILE A 20 2.56 0.19 1.56
CA ILE A 20 3.55 -0.75 2.09
C ILE A 20 3.64 -1.90 1.12
N VAL A 21 4.82 -2.11 0.55
CA VAL A 21 5.10 -3.22 -0.35
C VAL A 21 6.07 -4.16 0.35
N ASP A 22 5.69 -5.42 0.48
CA ASP A 22 6.58 -6.46 0.97
C ASP A 22 7.56 -6.86 -0.14
N ARG A 23 8.86 -6.82 0.13
CA ARG A 23 9.87 -7.04 -0.91
C ARG A 23 9.95 -8.51 -1.34
N LEU A 24 9.66 -9.44 -0.42
CA LEU A 24 9.81 -10.89 -0.64
C LEU A 24 8.66 -11.44 -1.48
N THR A 25 7.44 -11.18 -1.02
CA THR A 25 6.20 -11.61 -1.66
C THR A 25 5.75 -10.67 -2.77
N LYS A 26 6.32 -9.46 -2.85
CA LYS A 26 5.86 -8.36 -3.73
C LYS A 26 4.42 -7.91 -3.48
N SER A 27 3.81 -8.36 -2.40
CA SER A 27 2.45 -7.96 -2.03
C SER A 27 2.39 -6.50 -1.60
N ALA A 28 1.34 -5.79 -2.01
CA ALA A 28 1.08 -4.43 -1.59
C ALA A 28 -0.06 -4.35 -0.59
N HIS A 29 0.12 -3.48 0.40
CA HIS A 29 -0.86 -3.09 1.39
C HIS A 29 -1.09 -1.60 1.29
N PHE A 30 -2.36 -1.24 1.11
CA PHE A 30 -2.82 0.14 1.09
C PHE A 30 -3.62 0.39 2.36
N LEU A 31 -3.14 1.31 3.19
CA LEU A 31 -3.81 1.68 4.44
C LEU A 31 -4.24 3.15 4.35
N ALA A 32 -5.54 3.41 4.39
CA ALA A 32 -6.01 4.79 4.53
C ALA A 32 -5.62 5.33 5.91
N ILE A 33 -4.96 6.47 5.92
CA ILE A 33 -4.49 7.17 7.12
C ILE A 33 -4.84 8.67 7.05
N ARG A 34 -4.61 9.38 8.15
CA ARG A 34 -4.65 10.84 8.19
C ARG A 34 -3.25 11.38 8.43
N ILE A 35 -2.81 12.35 7.64
CA ILE A 35 -1.45 12.89 7.69
C ILE A 35 -1.08 13.53 9.04
N ASN A 36 -2.09 14.03 9.77
CA ASN A 36 -1.91 14.66 11.08
C ASN A 36 -2.16 13.72 12.26
N TRP A 37 -2.20 12.39 12.04
CA TRP A 37 -2.22 11.45 13.15
C TRP A 37 -0.94 11.57 13.98
N SER A 38 -1.08 11.37 15.29
CA SER A 38 0.07 11.36 16.18
C SER A 38 1.01 10.20 15.83
N LEU A 39 2.32 10.44 15.89
CA LEU A 39 3.37 9.44 15.62
C LEU A 39 3.13 8.09 16.33
N PRO A 40 2.67 8.02 17.59
CA PRO A 40 2.41 6.74 18.27
C PRO A 40 1.28 5.91 17.66
N LYS A 41 0.43 6.51 16.82
CA LYS A 41 -0.71 5.82 16.19
C LYS A 41 -0.27 5.01 14.97
N LEU A 42 0.71 5.48 14.20
CA LEU A 42 1.16 4.81 12.97
C LEU A 42 1.79 3.43 13.24
N PRO A 43 2.71 3.25 14.22
CA PRO A 43 3.25 1.93 14.58
C PRO A 43 2.17 0.97 15.05
N LYS A 44 1.18 1.44 15.81
CA LYS A 44 0.05 0.61 16.26
C LYS A 44 -0.76 0.06 15.08
N VAL A 45 -1.05 0.92 14.11
CA VAL A 45 -1.76 0.52 12.88
C VAL A 45 -0.90 -0.46 12.07
N TYR A 46 0.40 -0.19 11.92
CA TYR A 46 1.34 -1.06 11.22
C TYR A 46 1.39 -2.46 11.85
N ILE A 47 1.58 -2.55 13.18
CA ILE A 47 1.63 -3.83 13.89
C ILE A 47 0.31 -4.60 13.69
N HIS A 48 -0.83 -3.93 13.89
CA HIS A 48 -2.13 -4.58 13.82
C HIS A 48 -2.51 -5.05 12.41
N LYS A 49 -2.13 -4.27 11.37
CA LYS A 49 -2.55 -4.52 9.98
C LYS A 49 -1.54 -5.31 9.16
N ILE A 50 -0.25 -5.18 9.45
CA ILE A 50 0.83 -5.78 8.67
C ILE A 50 1.50 -6.88 9.48
N VAL A 51 2.07 -6.56 10.63
CA VAL A 51 2.85 -7.54 11.44
C VAL A 51 2.01 -8.73 11.85
N ARG A 52 0.74 -8.50 12.19
CA ARG A 52 -0.20 -9.59 12.50
C ARG A 52 -0.44 -10.57 11.34
N LEU A 53 -0.39 -10.09 10.09
CA LEU A 53 -0.67 -10.91 8.90
C LEU A 53 0.59 -11.57 8.32
N HIS A 54 1.73 -10.88 8.35
CA HIS A 54 2.96 -11.30 7.67
C HIS A 54 4.12 -11.62 8.62
N GLY A 55 3.92 -11.48 9.93
CA GLY A 55 5.00 -11.52 10.89
C GLY A 55 5.84 -10.23 10.87
N VAL A 56 6.95 -10.25 11.61
CA VAL A 56 7.85 -9.09 11.68
C VAL A 56 8.64 -9.02 10.37
N LEU A 57 8.42 -7.97 9.57
CA LEU A 57 9.28 -7.68 8.43
C LEU A 57 10.70 -7.43 8.93
N ALA A 58 11.69 -8.13 8.36
CA ALA A 58 13.09 -8.05 8.78
C ALA A 58 13.69 -6.63 8.64
N SER A 59 13.16 -5.82 7.72
CA SER A 59 13.53 -4.40 7.59
C SER A 59 12.38 -3.59 6.97
N ILE A 60 12.19 -2.37 7.47
CA ILE A 60 11.26 -1.38 6.90
C ILE A 60 12.11 -0.31 6.24
N ILE A 61 12.05 -0.25 4.91
CA ILE A 61 12.81 0.73 4.14
C ILE A 61 11.82 1.78 3.57
N SER A 62 12.08 3.06 3.84
CA SER A 62 11.34 4.20 3.28
C SER A 62 11.93 4.62 1.95
N ASN A 63 11.11 5.16 1.04
CA ASN A 63 11.54 5.61 -0.28
C ASN A 63 12.65 6.69 -0.21
N GLU A 64 12.65 7.52 0.84
CA GLU A 64 13.66 8.57 1.03
C GLU A 64 15.08 8.04 1.30
N ILE A 65 15.23 6.75 1.63
CA ILE A 65 16.51 6.15 2.06
C ILE A 65 17.08 5.18 1.01
N LEU A 66 16.31 4.77 -0.01
CA LEU A 66 16.67 3.64 -0.88
C LEU A 66 16.58 3.96 -2.38
N SER A 67 17.74 3.88 -3.05
CA SER A 67 17.91 3.94 -4.52
C SER A 67 17.65 2.58 -5.22
N ASP A 68 16.70 1.78 -4.72
CA ASP A 68 16.32 0.52 -5.39
C ASP A 68 15.30 0.84 -6.47
N GLY A 69 15.80 1.11 -7.68
CA GLY A 69 14.98 1.53 -8.83
C GLY A 69 13.88 0.53 -9.22
N GLN A 70 13.93 -0.73 -8.76
CA GLN A 70 12.82 -1.68 -8.94
C GLN A 70 11.68 -1.40 -7.96
N LEU A 71 11.98 -1.16 -6.68
CA LEU A 71 10.98 -0.81 -5.67
C LEU A 71 10.37 0.56 -5.97
N GLU A 72 11.17 1.51 -6.45
CA GLU A 72 10.72 2.85 -6.83
C GLU A 72 9.68 2.81 -7.96
N ARG A 73 9.95 2.05 -9.03
CA ARG A 73 8.98 1.86 -10.13
C ARG A 73 7.68 1.24 -9.65
N VAL A 74 7.76 0.22 -8.80
CA VAL A 74 6.57 -0.45 -8.24
C VAL A 74 5.75 0.50 -7.38
N ILE A 75 6.42 1.30 -6.54
CA ILE A 75 5.76 2.30 -5.70
C ILE A 75 5.09 3.38 -6.56
N HIS A 76 5.78 3.90 -7.59
CA HIS A 76 5.22 4.90 -8.50
C HIS A 76 4.00 4.38 -9.26
N ILE A 77 4.07 3.18 -9.83
CA ILE A 77 2.91 2.58 -10.53
C ILE A 77 1.73 2.40 -9.57
N SER A 78 2.00 1.96 -8.34
CA SER A 78 0.96 1.81 -7.32
C SER A 78 0.36 3.16 -6.92
N GLU A 79 1.20 4.19 -6.78
CA GLU A 79 0.77 5.55 -6.47
C GLU A 79 -0.09 6.15 -7.58
N ASP A 80 0.33 6.04 -8.85
CA ASP A 80 -0.43 6.54 -9.99
C ASP A 80 -1.80 5.87 -10.08
N MET A 81 -1.85 4.53 -9.91
CA MET A 81 -3.11 3.80 -9.86
C MET A 81 -4.02 4.31 -8.72
N LEU A 82 -3.47 4.51 -7.52
CA LEU A 82 -4.24 5.00 -6.38
C LEU A 82 -4.73 6.44 -6.58
N ARG A 83 -3.93 7.31 -7.21
CA ARG A 83 -4.32 8.69 -7.54
C ARG A 83 -5.47 8.71 -8.55
N VAL A 84 -5.41 7.89 -9.60
CA VAL A 84 -6.49 7.76 -10.58
C VAL A 84 -7.77 7.22 -9.92
N CYS A 85 -7.66 6.20 -9.07
CA CYS A 85 -8.81 5.70 -8.31
C CYS A 85 -9.39 6.78 -7.39
N ALA A 86 -8.56 7.52 -6.66
CA ALA A 86 -9.03 8.55 -5.75
C ALA A 86 -9.73 9.72 -6.46
N ILE A 87 -9.30 10.05 -7.68
CA ILE A 87 -9.97 11.06 -8.52
C ILE A 87 -11.34 10.53 -8.97
N ASN A 88 -11.42 9.30 -9.47
CA ASN A 88 -12.66 8.74 -10.01
C ASN A 88 -13.71 8.43 -8.93
N PHE A 89 -13.28 8.09 -7.72
CA PHE A 89 -14.17 7.70 -6.62
C PHE A 89 -14.42 8.82 -5.60
N GLU A 90 -13.81 9.99 -5.78
CA GLU A 90 -13.90 11.16 -4.88
C GLU A 90 -13.79 10.75 -3.39
N SER A 91 -14.59 11.31 -2.49
CA SER A 91 -14.59 11.02 -1.06
C SER A 91 -14.79 9.53 -0.70
N SER A 92 -15.30 8.70 -1.61
CA SER A 92 -15.56 7.27 -1.37
C SER A 92 -14.35 6.37 -1.61
N TRP A 93 -13.20 6.91 -2.03
CA TRP A 93 -11.98 6.14 -2.35
C TRP A 93 -11.56 5.15 -1.27
N GLU A 94 -11.82 5.43 0.01
CA GLU A 94 -11.49 4.54 1.12
C GLU A 94 -12.21 3.18 1.02
N HIS A 95 -13.46 3.16 0.54
CA HIS A 95 -14.25 1.93 0.39
C HIS A 95 -13.71 1.02 -0.73
N TYR A 96 -13.04 1.61 -1.73
CA TYR A 96 -12.50 0.90 -2.87
C TYR A 96 -11.06 0.42 -2.67
N LEU A 97 -10.37 0.88 -1.61
CA LEU A 97 -9.01 0.43 -1.29
C LEU A 97 -8.84 -1.10 -1.24
N PRO A 98 -9.76 -1.88 -0.63
CA PRO A 98 -9.66 -3.34 -0.65
C PRO A 98 -9.71 -3.93 -2.07
N LEU A 99 -10.53 -3.36 -2.95
CA LEU A 99 -10.65 -3.79 -4.34
C LEU A 99 -9.38 -3.46 -5.13
N VAL A 100 -8.83 -2.26 -4.93
CA VAL A 100 -7.55 -1.86 -5.55
C VAL A 100 -6.41 -2.75 -5.06
N LYS A 101 -6.37 -3.07 -3.75
CA LYS A 101 -5.42 -4.03 -3.18
C LYS A 101 -5.58 -5.42 -3.79
N PHE A 102 -6.82 -5.88 -3.96
CA PHE A 102 -7.11 -7.18 -4.56
C PHE A 102 -6.65 -7.22 -6.02
N ALA A 103 -6.99 -6.21 -6.82
CA ALA A 103 -6.60 -6.10 -8.21
C ALA A 103 -5.08 -6.06 -8.38
N TYR A 104 -4.38 -5.28 -7.54
CA TYR A 104 -2.92 -5.21 -7.56
C TYR A 104 -2.27 -6.56 -7.26
N ASN A 105 -2.66 -7.19 -6.16
CA ASN A 105 -2.04 -8.43 -5.70
C ASN A 105 -2.40 -9.62 -6.59
N ASN A 106 -3.54 -9.62 -7.27
CA ASN A 106 -3.93 -10.67 -8.21
C ASN A 106 -3.48 -10.40 -9.65
N ASN A 107 -2.74 -9.32 -9.90
CA ASN A 107 -2.21 -9.10 -11.23
C ASN A 107 -0.97 -9.97 -11.46
N PHE A 108 -0.76 -10.39 -12.70
CA PHE A 108 0.41 -11.20 -13.08
C PHE A 108 1.67 -10.37 -12.89
N GLN A 109 2.52 -10.80 -11.96
CA GLN A 109 3.74 -10.07 -11.68
C GLN A 109 4.88 -10.66 -12.51
N TYR A 110 5.27 -9.94 -13.56
CA TYR A 110 6.25 -10.39 -14.55
C TYR A 110 7.59 -10.80 -13.92
N SER A 111 8.00 -10.15 -12.83
CA SER A 111 9.24 -10.48 -12.11
C SER A 111 9.19 -11.79 -11.32
N ILE A 112 8.00 -12.33 -11.03
CA ILE A 112 7.81 -13.61 -10.32
C ILE A 112 7.26 -14.68 -11.28
N GLN A 113 6.90 -14.31 -12.51
CA GLN A 113 6.27 -15.18 -13.53
C GLN A 113 4.99 -15.91 -13.06
N MET A 114 4.34 -15.41 -12.00
CA MET A 114 3.12 -15.98 -11.45
C MET A 114 2.24 -14.88 -10.84
N VAL A 115 0.98 -15.22 -10.60
CA VAL A 115 0.06 -14.39 -9.83
C VAL A 115 0.24 -14.69 -8.33
N LEU A 116 0.20 -13.68 -7.47
CA LEU A 116 0.45 -13.85 -6.03
C LEU A 116 -0.50 -14.85 -5.36
N TYR A 117 -1.76 -14.87 -5.78
CA TYR A 117 -2.75 -15.81 -5.24
C TYR A 117 -2.37 -17.27 -5.53
N GLU A 118 -1.83 -17.56 -6.72
CA GLU A 118 -1.33 -18.90 -7.03
C GLU A 118 -0.10 -19.22 -6.17
N ALA A 119 0.78 -18.25 -5.90
CA ALA A 119 1.97 -18.46 -5.06
C ALA A 119 1.64 -18.74 -3.58
N LEU A 120 0.57 -18.14 -3.06
CA LEU A 120 0.20 -18.23 -1.64
C LEU A 120 -0.68 -19.45 -1.30
N TYR A 121 -1.37 -20.02 -2.29
CA TYR A 121 -2.33 -21.11 -2.10
C TYR A 121 -2.02 -22.37 -2.93
N ALA A 122 -0.83 -22.45 -3.57
CA ALA A 122 -0.33 -23.65 -4.23
C ALA A 122 0.24 -24.69 -3.25
#